data_AF-A0A4R4SUM0-F1
#
_entry.id   AF-A0A4R4SUM0-F1
#
_cell.length_a   1.000
_cell.length_b   1.000
_cell.length_c   1.000
_cell.angle_alpha   90.00
_cell.angle_beta   90.00
_cell.angle_gamma   90.00
#
_symmetry.space_group_name_H-M   'P 1'
#
loop_
_entity.id
_entity.type
_entity.pdbx_description
1 polymer ?
#
loop_
_entity_poly.entity_id
_entity_poly.type
_entity_poly.pdbx_seq_one_letter_code
_entity_poly.pdbx_strand_id
1 'polypeptide(L)'
;MIYQPGQRVTLVHTSDPHTLLRPGDTGTVRRHDQRHNTVEVTWDSGSTLSMCLDAGDRIEHTTTPEPTGGPVGEATGWATALRRMRAAGAEAGRTAAARWAQNTIGPRAGGDTRLAARRILAGIGDGDPAVLDALPHVTWAGESVDTSGWELFADATGDVSGWFGLRIQERDEAVAVYRDAFDTAATDRVAQLCRLAASPTGRGMSHLHPDRVRVGDVGVFSGEWARTVGPDGDDRIAVGFVGTLIDHWNGWAVFSSCTRPVAEAIVADQRRHRDQHRHSLREQGVPENDLDRRIDEALADLSFDGDVIVADQRVLSNDPETIDRITPDDDGRYVVMGYSWCWEAVDPYACDQIVGDLPDPDQA
;
A
#
# COMPACT_ATOMS: atom_id res chain seq x y z
N MET A 1 -32.22 -27.65 49.64
CA MET A 1 -31.23 -27.91 48.57
C MET A 1 -30.10 -26.90 48.75
N ILE A 2 -28.83 -27.28 48.64
CA ILE A 2 -27.71 -26.35 48.83
C ILE A 2 -27.02 -26.13 47.49
N TYR A 3 -27.00 -24.88 47.03
CA TYR A 3 -26.25 -24.45 45.85
C TYR A 3 -24.80 -24.12 46.22
N GLN A 4 -23.84 -24.61 45.43
CA GLN A 4 -22.42 -24.33 45.61
C GLN A 4 -21.97 -23.17 44.71
N PRO A 5 -21.03 -22.31 45.16
CA PRO A 5 -20.35 -21.36 44.27
C PRO A 5 -19.77 -22.06 43.03
N GLY A 6 -19.94 -21.46 41.86
CA GLY A 6 -19.52 -22.00 40.55
C GLY A 6 -20.52 -22.95 39.90
N GLN A 7 -21.60 -23.33 40.60
CA GLN A 7 -22.60 -24.24 40.06
C GLN A 7 -23.49 -23.56 39.01
N ARG A 8 -23.79 -24.26 37.91
CA ARG A 8 -24.70 -23.79 36.86
C ARG A 8 -26.15 -24.04 37.22
N VAL A 9 -26.98 -23.03 36.98
CA VAL A 9 -28.41 -23.06 37.26
C VAL A 9 -29.20 -22.46 36.11
N THR A 10 -30.44 -22.95 35.94
CA THR A 10 -31.42 -22.43 35.00
C THR A 10 -32.57 -21.81 35.79
N LEU A 11 -33.02 -20.63 35.39
CA LEU A 11 -34.20 -19.97 35.94
C LEU A 11 -35.45 -20.75 35.56
N VAL A 12 -36.23 -21.19 36.54
CA VAL A 12 -37.53 -21.84 36.30
C VAL A 12 -38.65 -20.82 36.50
N HIS A 13 -38.53 -19.97 37.51
CA HIS A 13 -39.53 -18.96 37.83
C HIS A 13 -38.92 -17.84 38.68
N THR A 14 -39.35 -16.61 38.44
CA THR A 14 -39.06 -15.47 39.32
C THR A 14 -40.33 -14.67 39.56
N SER A 15 -40.47 -14.19 40.79
CA SER A 15 -41.57 -13.35 41.23
C SER A 15 -41.30 -11.85 41.08
N ASP A 16 -40.07 -11.47 40.69
CA ASP A 16 -39.66 -10.07 40.51
C ASP A 16 -40.27 -9.49 39.21
N PRO A 17 -41.19 -8.53 39.27
CA PRO A 17 -41.81 -7.94 38.08
C PRO A 17 -40.88 -6.97 37.34
N HIS A 18 -39.74 -6.60 37.92
CA HIS A 18 -38.80 -5.62 37.36
C HIS A 18 -37.59 -6.26 36.68
N THR A 19 -37.49 -7.60 36.68
CA THR A 19 -36.39 -8.31 36.01
C THR A 19 -36.66 -8.53 34.51
N LEU A 20 -35.58 -8.44 33.73
CA LEU A 20 -35.58 -8.85 32.33
C LEU A 20 -35.37 -10.36 32.15
N LEU A 21 -35.04 -11.08 33.23
CA LEU A 21 -34.86 -12.52 33.17
C LEU A 21 -36.16 -13.25 32.80
N ARG A 22 -36.03 -14.35 32.09
CA ARG A 22 -37.13 -15.22 31.65
C ARG A 22 -36.86 -16.66 32.08
N PRO A 23 -37.90 -17.46 32.39
CA PRO A 23 -37.74 -18.90 32.56
C PRO A 23 -36.95 -19.52 31.39
N GLY A 24 -35.89 -20.25 31.70
CA GLY A 24 -34.92 -20.80 30.75
C GLY A 24 -33.56 -20.09 30.77
N ASP A 25 -33.47 -18.86 31.28
CA ASP A 25 -32.20 -18.15 31.40
C ASP A 25 -31.23 -18.89 32.32
N THR A 26 -29.95 -18.89 31.97
CA THR A 26 -28.93 -19.63 32.70
C THR A 26 -27.95 -18.70 33.40
N GLY A 27 -27.39 -19.16 34.51
CA GLY A 27 -26.46 -18.39 35.31
C GLY A 27 -25.57 -19.26 36.19
N THR A 28 -24.55 -18.62 36.77
CA THR A 28 -23.59 -19.25 37.67
C THR A 28 -23.82 -18.76 39.09
N VAL A 29 -23.96 -19.69 40.03
CA VAL A 29 -24.10 -19.39 41.45
C VAL A 29 -22.81 -18.75 41.95
N ARG A 30 -22.91 -17.52 42.48
CA ARG A 30 -21.80 -16.84 43.15
C ARG A 30 -21.70 -17.30 44.61
N ARG A 31 -22.85 -17.35 45.28
CA ARG A 31 -22.95 -17.64 46.70
C ARG A 31 -24.38 -18.03 47.04
N HIS A 32 -24.54 -18.89 48.04
CA HIS A 32 -25.82 -19.20 48.65
C HIS A 32 -25.81 -18.79 50.11
N ASP A 33 -26.63 -17.80 50.47
CA ASP A 33 -26.89 -17.44 51.86
C ASP A 33 -28.00 -18.34 52.42
N GLN A 34 -27.59 -19.37 53.17
CA GLN A 34 -28.51 -20.33 53.78
C GLN A 34 -29.39 -19.72 54.88
N ARG A 35 -29.01 -18.58 55.47
CA ARG A 35 -29.79 -17.94 56.54
C ARG A 35 -31.03 -17.25 55.98
N HIS A 36 -30.93 -16.70 54.78
CA HIS A 36 -32.01 -15.98 54.08
C HIS A 36 -32.54 -16.76 52.87
N ASN A 37 -32.05 -17.99 52.67
CA ASN A 37 -32.35 -18.87 51.53
C ASN A 37 -32.27 -18.13 50.18
N THR A 38 -31.24 -17.30 50.03
CA THR A 38 -31.01 -16.44 48.85
C THR A 38 -29.80 -16.93 48.10
N VAL A 39 -29.95 -17.15 46.80
CA VAL A 39 -28.87 -17.57 45.90
C VAL A 39 -28.47 -16.40 45.02
N GLU A 40 -27.26 -15.89 45.21
CA GLU A 40 -26.70 -14.86 44.34
C GLU A 40 -26.22 -15.53 43.04
N VAL A 41 -26.73 -15.09 41.90
CA VAL A 41 -26.43 -15.67 40.59
C VAL A 41 -25.90 -14.57 39.67
N THR A 42 -24.80 -14.86 38.99
CA THR A 42 -24.37 -14.11 37.81
C THR A 42 -25.01 -14.75 36.60
N TRP A 43 -26.04 -14.12 36.05
CA TRP A 43 -26.75 -14.59 34.88
C TRP A 43 -25.96 -14.27 33.62
N ASP A 44 -26.06 -15.14 32.62
CA ASP A 44 -25.32 -14.98 31.36
C ASP A 44 -25.78 -13.76 30.56
N SER A 45 -27.00 -13.27 30.84
CA SER A 45 -27.52 -12.00 30.32
C SER A 45 -26.84 -10.75 30.92
N GLY A 46 -25.88 -10.93 31.84
CA GLY A 46 -25.20 -9.85 32.57
C GLY A 46 -25.94 -9.40 33.84
N SER A 47 -27.13 -9.92 34.11
CA SER A 47 -27.86 -9.66 35.36
C SER A 47 -27.15 -10.27 36.56
N THR A 48 -27.21 -9.59 37.71
CA THR A 48 -26.70 -10.09 39.00
C THR A 48 -27.83 -10.37 40.00
N LEU A 49 -29.07 -10.49 39.49
CA LEU A 49 -30.25 -10.69 40.33
C LEU A 49 -30.11 -11.95 41.19
N SER A 50 -30.33 -11.79 42.49
CA SER A 50 -30.31 -12.88 43.45
C SER A 50 -31.69 -13.53 43.53
N MET A 51 -31.73 -14.86 43.67
CA MET A 51 -32.96 -15.64 43.73
C MET A 51 -33.35 -15.88 45.19
N CYS A 52 -34.54 -15.42 45.55
CA CYS A 52 -35.11 -15.58 46.88
C CYS A 52 -36.00 -16.83 46.90
N LEU A 53 -35.43 -17.97 47.28
CA LEU A 53 -36.12 -19.27 47.16
C LEU A 53 -37.36 -19.37 48.08
N ASP A 54 -37.34 -18.67 49.22
CA ASP A 54 -38.49 -18.58 50.13
C ASP A 54 -39.60 -17.63 49.63
N ALA A 55 -39.25 -16.70 48.74
CA ALA A 55 -40.18 -15.74 48.15
C ALA A 55 -40.85 -16.27 46.87
N GLY A 56 -40.60 -17.54 46.51
CA GLY A 56 -41.23 -18.21 45.39
C GLY A 56 -40.36 -18.32 44.13
N ASP A 57 -39.15 -17.75 44.12
CA ASP A 57 -38.22 -17.94 43.01
C ASP A 57 -37.76 -19.41 42.92
N ARG A 58 -37.60 -19.90 41.70
CA ARG A 58 -37.22 -21.30 41.43
C ARG A 58 -36.10 -21.35 40.41
N ILE A 59 -35.05 -22.08 40.76
CA ILE A 59 -33.93 -22.39 39.88
C ILE A 59 -33.68 -23.90 39.93
N GLU A 60 -33.21 -24.46 38.82
CA GLU A 60 -32.85 -25.87 38.69
C GLU A 60 -31.37 -26.03 38.35
N HIS A 61 -30.80 -27.17 38.73
CA HIS A 61 -29.43 -27.50 38.35
C HIS A 61 -29.39 -27.77 36.86
N THR A 62 -28.52 -27.06 36.14
CA THR A 62 -28.26 -27.40 34.74
C THR A 62 -27.26 -28.56 34.71
N THR A 63 -27.73 -29.79 34.50
CA THR A 63 -26.86 -30.86 34.00
C THR A 63 -26.65 -30.64 32.51
N THR A 64 -25.77 -29.72 32.15
CA THR A 64 -25.27 -29.66 30.78
C THR A 64 -24.41 -30.92 30.56
N PRO A 65 -24.58 -31.67 29.45
CA PRO A 65 -23.59 -32.67 29.05
C PRO A 65 -22.25 -31.96 28.90
N GLU A 66 -21.14 -32.60 29.30
CA GLU A 66 -19.80 -32.11 28.97
C GLU A 66 -19.75 -31.68 27.49
N PRO A 67 -19.23 -30.49 27.16
CA PRO A 67 -19.02 -30.12 25.78
C PRO A 67 -18.06 -31.15 25.16
N THR A 68 -18.57 -31.92 24.22
CA THR A 68 -17.83 -32.96 23.47
C THR A 68 -16.88 -32.34 22.44
N GLY A 69 -16.24 -31.22 22.79
CA GLY A 69 -15.17 -30.60 22.02
C GLY A 69 -13.88 -30.68 22.82
N GLY A 70 -13.02 -31.64 22.52
CA GLY A 70 -11.68 -31.67 23.13
C GLY A 70 -10.92 -30.35 22.86
N PRO A 71 -9.86 -30.02 23.62
CA PRO A 71 -9.10 -28.77 23.50
C PRO A 71 -8.55 -28.51 22.08
N VAL A 72 -8.42 -29.54 21.25
CA VAL A 72 -8.03 -29.44 19.83
C VAL A 72 -9.18 -28.90 18.97
N GLY A 73 -10.44 -29.23 19.26
CA GLY A 73 -11.63 -28.74 18.55
C GLY A 73 -11.92 -27.27 18.87
N GLU A 74 -11.78 -26.87 20.13
CA GLU A 74 -11.90 -25.47 20.56
C GLU A 74 -10.76 -24.60 20.00
N ALA A 75 -9.50 -25.08 20.06
CA ALA A 75 -8.36 -24.37 19.47
C ALA A 75 -8.48 -24.23 17.93
N THR A 76 -9.01 -25.26 17.25
CA THR A 76 -9.24 -25.21 15.79
C THR A 76 -10.39 -24.25 15.44
N GLY A 77 -11.43 -24.20 16.29
CA GLY A 77 -12.53 -23.23 16.18
C GLY A 77 -12.03 -21.79 16.36
N TRP A 78 -11.26 -21.53 17.41
CA TRP A 78 -10.70 -20.21 17.69
C TRP A 78 -9.73 -19.72 16.61
N ALA A 79 -8.80 -20.57 16.16
CA ALA A 79 -7.91 -20.23 15.06
C ALA A 79 -8.67 -19.92 13.76
N THR A 80 -9.81 -20.59 13.53
CA THR A 80 -10.68 -20.30 12.40
C THR A 80 -11.39 -18.95 12.55
N ALA A 81 -11.88 -18.63 13.74
CA ALA A 81 -12.46 -17.31 14.04
C ALA A 81 -11.44 -16.19 13.81
N LEU A 82 -10.21 -16.32 14.35
CA LEU A 82 -9.15 -15.34 14.15
C LEU A 82 -8.76 -15.16 12.67
N ARG A 83 -8.73 -16.25 11.88
CA ARG A 83 -8.51 -16.13 10.43
C ARG A 83 -9.61 -15.34 9.73
N ARG A 84 -10.88 -15.54 10.12
CA ARG A 84 -12.02 -14.78 9.59
C ARG A 84 -11.94 -13.31 9.99
N MET A 85 -11.62 -13.01 11.26
CA MET A 85 -11.39 -11.65 11.74
C MET A 85 -10.28 -10.95 10.94
N ARG A 86 -9.14 -11.63 10.74
CA ARG A 86 -8.03 -11.12 9.92
C ARG A 86 -8.47 -10.83 8.48
N ALA A 87 -9.21 -11.76 7.86
CA ALA A 87 -9.70 -11.58 6.49
C ALA A 87 -10.69 -10.40 6.37
N ALA A 88 -11.60 -10.26 7.34
CA ALA A 88 -12.54 -9.15 7.39
C ALA A 88 -11.83 -7.81 7.60
N GLY A 89 -10.87 -7.74 8.52
CA GLY A 89 -10.04 -6.56 8.76
C GLY A 89 -9.29 -6.14 7.50
N ALA A 90 -8.64 -7.09 6.83
CA ALA A 90 -7.92 -6.82 5.59
C ALA A 90 -8.84 -6.31 4.46
N GLU A 91 -10.06 -6.83 4.34
CA GLU A 91 -11.02 -6.36 3.33
C GLU A 91 -11.57 -4.96 3.64
N ALA A 92 -11.89 -4.70 4.92
CA ALA A 92 -12.29 -3.39 5.38
C ALA A 92 -11.18 -2.35 5.16
N GLY A 93 -9.92 -2.71 5.43
CA GLY A 93 -8.74 -1.88 5.19
C GLY A 93 -8.58 -1.52 3.71
N ARG A 94 -8.67 -2.52 2.81
CA ARG A 94 -8.64 -2.28 1.35
C ARG A 94 -9.77 -1.36 0.88
N THR A 95 -10.98 -1.55 1.41
CA THR A 95 -12.15 -0.71 1.09
C THR A 95 -11.98 0.72 1.60
N ALA A 96 -11.44 0.90 2.81
CA ALA A 96 -11.13 2.20 3.37
C ALA A 96 -10.06 2.93 2.53
N ALA A 97 -8.99 2.24 2.16
CA ALA A 97 -7.94 2.76 1.27
C ALA A 97 -8.50 3.21 -0.09
N ALA A 98 -9.40 2.43 -0.70
CA ALA A 98 -10.03 2.82 -1.96
C ALA A 98 -10.89 4.10 -1.84
N ARG A 99 -11.65 4.23 -0.75
CA ARG A 99 -12.45 5.45 -0.48
C ARG A 99 -11.57 6.66 -0.21
N TRP A 100 -10.52 6.49 0.59
CA TRP A 100 -9.53 7.53 0.86
C TRP A 100 -8.87 8.00 -0.44
N ALA A 101 -8.43 7.07 -1.28
CA ALA A 101 -7.74 7.39 -2.52
C ALA A 101 -8.59 8.23 -3.47
N GLN A 102 -9.91 7.98 -3.55
CA GLN A 102 -10.81 8.79 -4.37
C GLN A 102 -10.81 10.28 -3.99
N ASN A 103 -10.62 10.59 -2.71
CA ASN A 103 -10.66 11.95 -2.17
C ASN A 103 -9.27 12.61 -2.14
N THR A 104 -8.20 11.81 -1.96
CA THR A 104 -6.84 12.34 -1.76
C THR A 104 -6.01 12.35 -3.05
N ILE A 105 -6.13 11.31 -3.89
CA ILE A 105 -5.33 11.12 -5.11
C ILE A 105 -6.20 10.67 -6.30
N GLY A 106 -7.49 10.94 -6.23
CA GLY A 106 -8.48 10.52 -7.23
C GLY A 106 -9.11 11.72 -7.92
N PRO A 107 -10.16 11.49 -8.74
CA PRO A 107 -10.82 12.56 -9.50
C PRO A 107 -11.43 13.69 -8.64
N ARG A 108 -11.59 13.47 -7.33
CA ARG A 108 -12.08 14.48 -6.38
C ARG A 108 -10.96 15.25 -5.67
N ALA A 109 -9.71 14.85 -5.86
CA ALA A 109 -8.56 15.56 -5.33
C ALA A 109 -8.34 16.85 -6.11
N GLY A 110 -8.09 17.95 -5.40
CA GLY A 110 -7.61 19.19 -6.01
C GLY A 110 -6.09 19.15 -6.19
N GLY A 111 -5.58 19.69 -7.30
CA GLY A 111 -4.14 19.83 -7.54
C GLY A 111 -3.48 18.68 -8.28
N ASP A 112 -2.15 18.63 -8.24
CA ASP A 112 -1.36 17.60 -8.93
C ASP A 112 -1.40 16.27 -8.17
N THR A 113 -2.22 15.36 -8.70
CA THR A 113 -2.43 14.02 -8.14
C THR A 113 -1.17 13.15 -8.16
N ARG A 114 -0.31 13.29 -9.18
CA ARG A 114 0.94 12.51 -9.27
C ARG A 114 1.91 12.96 -8.19
N LEU A 115 2.02 14.27 -8.00
CA LEU A 115 2.85 14.86 -6.96
C LEU A 115 2.41 14.42 -5.56
N ALA A 116 1.11 14.53 -5.27
CA ALA A 116 0.54 14.09 -4.00
C ALA A 116 0.81 12.59 -3.75
N ALA A 117 0.62 11.75 -4.77
CA ALA A 117 0.87 10.31 -4.66
C ALA A 117 2.35 9.99 -4.37
N ARG A 118 3.31 10.71 -4.97
CA ARG A 118 4.74 10.52 -4.70
C ARG A 118 5.12 10.92 -3.28
N ARG A 119 4.66 12.08 -2.80
CA ARG A 119 4.91 12.52 -1.42
C ARG A 119 4.42 11.51 -0.39
N ILE A 120 3.25 10.92 -0.64
CA ILE A 120 2.68 9.89 0.24
C ILE A 120 3.52 8.61 0.20
N LEU A 121 4.00 8.19 -0.97
CA LEU A 121 4.91 7.04 -1.08
C LEU A 121 6.23 7.25 -0.34
N ALA A 122 6.84 8.43 -0.50
CA ALA A 122 8.06 8.80 0.21
C ALA A 122 7.83 8.75 1.73
N GLY A 123 6.77 9.40 2.23
CA GLY A 123 6.45 9.38 3.66
C GLY A 123 6.14 8.00 4.22
N ILE A 124 5.50 7.11 3.45
CA ILE A 124 5.32 5.70 3.85
C ILE A 124 6.67 4.98 3.93
N GLY A 125 7.56 5.19 2.96
CA GLY A 125 8.90 4.58 2.93
C GLY A 125 9.79 5.04 4.08
N ASP A 126 9.72 6.33 4.43
CA ASP A 126 10.50 6.95 5.50
C ASP A 126 9.90 6.69 6.90
N GLY A 127 8.66 6.20 6.95
CA GLY A 127 7.92 6.04 8.20
C GLY A 127 7.51 7.39 8.83
N ASP A 128 7.23 8.41 8.02
CA ASP A 128 6.81 9.74 8.46
C ASP A 128 5.47 9.64 9.23
N PRO A 129 5.46 9.97 10.54
CA PRO A 129 4.23 9.92 11.35
C PRO A 129 3.11 10.79 10.78
N ALA A 130 3.42 11.95 10.17
CA ALA A 130 2.41 12.83 9.62
C ALA A 130 1.67 12.20 8.43
N VAL A 131 2.38 11.38 7.64
CA VAL A 131 1.78 10.63 6.53
C VAL A 131 1.03 9.40 7.05
N LEU A 132 1.64 8.64 7.95
CA LEU A 132 1.03 7.42 8.52
C LEU A 132 -0.25 7.73 9.31
N ASP A 133 -0.28 8.80 10.10
CA ASP A 133 -1.46 9.24 10.85
C ASP A 133 -2.61 9.71 9.93
N ALA A 134 -2.28 10.17 8.71
CA ALA A 134 -3.25 10.59 7.70
C ALA A 134 -3.81 9.41 6.88
N LEU A 135 -3.24 8.20 7.01
CA LEU A 135 -3.77 7.01 6.37
C LEU A 135 -5.05 6.52 7.07
N PRO A 136 -5.91 5.76 6.35
CA PRO A 136 -7.06 5.13 6.96
C PRO A 136 -6.61 4.19 8.08
N HIS A 137 -7.06 4.49 9.30
CA HIS A 137 -6.85 3.68 10.48
C HIS A 137 -8.18 3.48 11.20
N VAL A 138 -8.23 2.44 12.03
CA VAL A 138 -9.43 2.08 12.79
C VAL A 138 -9.60 3.03 13.99
N THR A 139 -10.40 4.09 13.85
CA THR A 139 -10.68 5.02 14.97
C THR A 139 -11.83 4.51 15.86
N TRP A 140 -11.48 4.04 17.05
CA TRP A 140 -12.43 3.69 18.13
C TRP A 140 -12.23 4.67 19.29
N ALA A 141 -12.32 5.96 18.99
CA ALA A 141 -12.19 6.97 20.03
C ALA A 141 -13.48 7.00 20.85
N GLY A 142 -13.51 6.28 21.98
CA GLY A 142 -14.49 6.48 23.07
C GLY A 142 -15.56 5.40 23.25
N GLU A 143 -15.63 4.37 22.42
CA GLU A 143 -16.56 3.25 22.61
C GLU A 143 -15.85 2.07 23.26
N SER A 144 -16.39 1.58 24.38
CA SER A 144 -15.88 0.37 25.03
C SER A 144 -15.87 -0.78 24.04
N VAL A 145 -14.84 -1.62 24.08
CA VAL A 145 -14.66 -2.83 23.22
C VAL A 145 -15.93 -3.70 23.13
N ASP A 146 -16.79 -3.64 24.14
CA ASP A 146 -18.05 -4.39 24.20
C ASP A 146 -19.18 -3.87 23.28
N THR A 147 -19.24 -2.60 22.88
CA THR A 147 -20.40 -2.08 22.11
C THR A 147 -20.31 -2.32 20.61
N SER A 148 -19.10 -2.35 20.05
CA SER A 148 -18.90 -2.46 18.60
C SER A 148 -18.07 -3.71 18.20
N GLY A 149 -17.38 -4.36 19.15
CA GLY A 149 -16.58 -5.57 18.88
C GLY A 149 -17.41 -6.81 18.49
N TRP A 150 -18.62 -6.94 19.06
CA TRP A 150 -19.53 -8.04 18.75
C TRP A 150 -20.10 -7.95 17.32
N GLU A 151 -20.35 -6.75 16.81
CA GLU A 151 -20.81 -6.53 15.42
C GLU A 151 -19.73 -6.95 14.44
N LEU A 152 -18.48 -6.51 14.67
CA LEU A 152 -17.33 -6.94 13.87
C LEU A 152 -17.17 -8.47 13.87
N PHE A 153 -17.29 -9.08 15.04
CA PHE A 153 -17.16 -10.52 15.18
C PHE A 153 -18.29 -11.27 14.46
N ALA A 154 -19.52 -10.79 14.60
CA ALA A 154 -20.68 -11.35 13.91
C ALA A 154 -20.55 -11.21 12.39
N ASP A 155 -20.17 -10.04 11.88
CA ASP A 155 -19.98 -9.81 10.44
C ASP A 155 -18.86 -10.68 9.86
N ALA A 156 -17.75 -10.83 10.58
CA ALA A 156 -16.61 -11.62 10.13
C ALA A 156 -16.86 -13.13 10.20
N THR A 157 -17.53 -13.61 11.27
CA THR A 157 -17.63 -15.04 11.57
C THR A 157 -18.99 -15.64 11.22
N GLY A 158 -20.03 -14.82 11.11
CA GLY A 158 -21.43 -15.23 11.01
C GLY A 158 -22.04 -15.68 12.35
N ASP A 159 -21.33 -15.50 13.47
CA ASP A 159 -21.72 -16.00 14.79
C ASP A 159 -21.84 -14.87 15.83
N VAL A 160 -23.07 -14.41 16.05
CA VAL A 160 -23.39 -13.38 17.05
C VAL A 160 -23.26 -13.94 18.47
N SER A 161 -23.66 -15.19 18.69
CA SER A 161 -23.70 -15.80 20.03
C SER A 161 -22.32 -16.18 20.52
N GLY A 162 -21.41 -16.55 19.61
CA GLY A 162 -20.03 -16.91 19.90
C GLY A 162 -19.28 -15.80 20.64
N TRP A 163 -19.48 -14.53 20.28
CA TRP A 163 -18.81 -13.39 20.93
C TRP A 163 -19.05 -13.31 22.44
N PHE A 164 -20.30 -13.49 22.86
CA PHE A 164 -20.67 -13.40 24.28
C PHE A 164 -20.15 -14.58 25.10
N GLY A 165 -19.85 -15.70 24.45
CA GLY A 165 -19.17 -16.85 25.05
C GLY A 165 -17.64 -16.70 25.20
N LEU A 166 -17.02 -15.73 24.53
CA LEU A 166 -15.57 -15.50 24.60
C LEU A 166 -15.16 -14.86 25.92
N ARG A 167 -13.97 -15.24 26.39
CA ARG A 167 -13.27 -14.55 27.50
C ARG A 167 -12.78 -13.18 27.04
N ILE A 168 -12.57 -12.27 27.98
CA ILE A 168 -12.06 -10.91 27.70
C ILE A 168 -10.78 -10.95 26.86
N GLN A 169 -9.84 -11.84 27.19
CA GLN A 169 -8.58 -12.00 26.44
C GLN A 169 -8.81 -12.42 24.98
N GLU A 170 -9.78 -13.28 24.71
CA GLU A 170 -10.11 -13.73 23.36
C GLU A 170 -10.80 -12.61 22.57
N ARG A 171 -11.65 -11.80 23.21
CA ARG A 171 -12.24 -10.60 22.60
C ARG A 171 -11.17 -9.58 22.23
N ASP A 172 -10.23 -9.31 23.15
CA ASP A 172 -9.11 -8.40 22.91
C ASP A 172 -8.23 -8.91 21.76
N GLU A 173 -7.93 -10.21 21.73
CA GLU A 173 -7.16 -10.84 20.66
C GLU A 173 -7.86 -10.74 19.30
N ALA A 174 -9.17 -11.04 19.22
CA ALA A 174 -9.93 -10.91 17.97
C ALA A 174 -9.93 -9.48 17.43
N VAL A 175 -10.12 -8.49 18.31
CA VAL A 175 -10.11 -7.07 17.92
C VAL A 175 -8.70 -6.62 17.50
N ALA A 176 -7.66 -7.04 18.22
CA ALA A 176 -6.27 -6.75 17.86
C ALA A 176 -5.91 -7.33 16.49
N VAL A 177 -6.27 -8.60 16.22
CA VAL A 177 -6.02 -9.26 14.93
C VAL A 177 -6.76 -8.56 13.79
N TYR A 178 -7.98 -8.09 14.02
CA TYR A 178 -8.72 -7.32 13.03
C TYR A 178 -8.03 -5.99 12.71
N ARG A 179 -7.62 -5.24 13.74
CA ARG A 179 -6.97 -3.91 13.59
C ARG A 179 -5.64 -4.02 12.85
N ASP A 180 -4.78 -4.93 13.28
CA ASP A 180 -3.50 -5.19 12.64
C ASP A 180 -3.67 -5.52 11.14
N ALA A 181 -4.64 -6.38 10.83
CA ALA A 181 -4.96 -6.74 9.46
C ALA A 181 -5.53 -5.58 8.64
N PHE A 182 -6.35 -4.73 9.26
CA PHE A 182 -6.89 -3.53 8.63
C PHE A 182 -5.77 -2.54 8.30
N ASP A 183 -4.96 -2.16 9.29
CA ASP A 183 -3.94 -1.11 9.13
C ASP A 183 -2.87 -1.53 8.11
N THR A 184 -2.46 -2.81 8.17
CA THR A 184 -1.55 -3.40 7.17
C THR A 184 -2.15 -3.35 5.78
N ALA A 185 -3.37 -3.86 5.60
CA ALA A 185 -4.00 -3.91 4.28
C ALA A 185 -4.37 -2.51 3.73
N ALA A 186 -4.72 -1.57 4.61
CA ALA A 186 -4.98 -0.18 4.25
C ALA A 186 -3.70 0.50 3.74
N THR A 187 -2.59 0.38 4.49
CA THR A 187 -1.28 0.94 4.11
C THR A 187 -0.80 0.36 2.79
N ASP A 188 -0.82 -0.97 2.65
CA ASP A 188 -0.41 -1.66 1.42
C ASP A 188 -1.23 -1.22 0.21
N ARG A 189 -2.56 -1.11 0.39
CA ARG A 189 -3.46 -0.71 -0.69
C ARG A 189 -3.31 0.77 -1.04
N VAL A 190 -3.09 1.65 -0.06
CA VAL A 190 -2.77 3.06 -0.32
C VAL A 190 -1.47 3.17 -1.12
N ALA A 191 -0.40 2.47 -0.71
CA ALA A 191 0.86 2.49 -1.44
C ALA A 191 0.69 1.97 -2.89
N GLN A 192 -0.11 0.92 -3.09
CA GLN A 192 -0.41 0.44 -4.44
C GLN A 192 -1.16 1.48 -5.29
N LEU A 193 -2.19 2.13 -4.72
CA LEU A 193 -2.98 3.14 -5.42
C LEU A 193 -2.15 4.39 -5.72
N CYS A 194 -1.30 4.82 -4.78
CA CYS A 194 -0.35 5.91 -5.01
C CYS A 194 0.65 5.55 -6.11
N ARG A 195 1.18 4.32 -6.15
CA ARG A 195 2.04 3.85 -7.25
C ARG A 195 1.31 3.93 -8.60
N LEU A 196 0.06 3.53 -8.68
CA LEU A 196 -0.72 3.64 -9.92
C LEU A 196 -0.97 5.11 -10.31
N ALA A 197 -1.27 5.96 -9.34
CA ALA A 197 -1.50 7.38 -9.59
C ALA A 197 -0.22 8.14 -9.99
N ALA A 198 0.93 7.81 -9.39
CA ALA A 198 2.24 8.37 -9.70
C ALA A 198 2.84 7.83 -11.00
N SER A 199 2.35 6.69 -11.49
CA SER A 199 2.84 6.04 -12.70
C SER A 199 2.63 6.93 -13.94
N PRO A 200 3.65 7.14 -14.78
CA PRO A 200 3.49 7.89 -16.02
C PRO A 200 2.56 7.18 -17.02
N THR A 201 2.37 5.85 -16.93
CA THR A 201 1.45 5.09 -17.80
C THR A 201 0.19 4.57 -17.08
N GLY A 202 0.04 4.83 -15.78
CA GLY A 202 -1.07 4.31 -14.97
C GLY A 202 -0.98 2.81 -14.63
N ARG A 203 0.18 2.17 -14.88
CA ARG A 203 0.45 0.76 -14.56
C ARG A 203 1.50 0.62 -13.45
N GLY A 204 1.51 -0.53 -12.77
CA GLY A 204 2.57 -0.86 -11.79
C GLY A 204 3.89 -1.16 -12.49
N MET A 205 4.95 -0.41 -12.16
CA MET A 205 6.27 -0.46 -12.82
C MET A 205 7.40 -0.83 -11.86
N SER A 206 7.10 -1.27 -10.64
CA SER A 206 8.12 -1.56 -9.63
C SER A 206 9.06 -2.71 -10.02
N HIS A 207 8.74 -3.52 -11.04
CA HIS A 207 9.63 -4.54 -11.59
C HIS A 207 10.72 -3.94 -12.50
N LEU A 208 10.49 -2.75 -13.06
CA LEU A 208 11.42 -2.01 -13.91
C LEU A 208 12.32 -1.06 -13.12
N HIS A 209 12.28 -1.11 -11.79
CA HIS A 209 13.15 -0.29 -10.94
C HIS A 209 14.62 -0.62 -11.23
N PRO A 210 15.54 0.36 -11.30
CA PRO A 210 16.94 0.14 -11.69
C PRO A 210 17.64 -0.97 -10.90
N ASP A 211 17.40 -1.06 -9.59
CA ASP A 211 17.96 -2.12 -8.73
C ASP A 211 17.49 -3.55 -9.07
N ARG A 212 16.43 -3.69 -9.87
CA ARG A 212 15.81 -4.97 -10.23
C ARG A 212 16.07 -5.39 -11.66
N VAL A 213 16.30 -4.43 -12.56
CA VAL A 213 16.66 -4.71 -13.97
C VAL A 213 18.03 -5.40 -14.01
N ARG A 214 18.15 -6.46 -14.81
CA ARG A 214 19.40 -7.18 -15.08
C ARG A 214 19.74 -7.12 -16.56
N VAL A 215 20.97 -7.49 -16.90
CA VAL A 215 21.38 -7.66 -18.29
C VAL A 215 20.49 -8.72 -18.95
N GLY A 216 19.87 -8.36 -20.06
CA GLY A 216 18.84 -9.12 -20.77
C GLY A 216 17.42 -8.59 -20.55
N ASP A 217 17.18 -7.82 -19.48
CA ASP A 217 15.84 -7.33 -19.13
C ASP A 217 15.51 -6.02 -19.84
N VAL A 218 14.21 -5.77 -19.98
CA VAL A 218 13.71 -4.45 -20.37
C VAL A 218 13.75 -3.52 -19.16
N GLY A 219 14.30 -2.33 -19.35
CA GLY A 219 14.35 -1.27 -18.35
C GLY A 219 13.97 0.08 -18.94
N VAL A 220 13.83 1.07 -18.06
CA VAL A 220 13.70 2.48 -18.42
C VAL A 220 15.03 3.16 -18.17
N PHE A 221 15.48 3.93 -19.15
CA PHE A 221 16.75 4.65 -19.08
C PHE A 221 16.58 6.11 -19.49
N SER A 222 17.52 6.94 -19.06
CA SER A 222 17.58 8.34 -19.48
C SER A 222 19.03 8.82 -19.53
N GLY A 223 19.25 9.92 -20.25
CA GLY A 223 20.54 10.58 -20.29
C GLY A 223 20.72 11.46 -19.06
N GLU A 224 21.95 11.61 -18.59
CA GLU A 224 22.29 12.48 -17.46
C GLU A 224 21.74 13.91 -17.62
N TRP A 225 21.74 14.44 -18.85
CA TRP A 225 21.23 15.77 -19.18
C TRP A 225 19.73 15.97 -18.92
N ALA A 226 18.96 14.88 -18.82
CA ALA A 226 17.52 14.93 -18.66
C ALA A 226 17.07 15.11 -17.20
N ARG A 227 18.00 15.00 -16.24
CA ARG A 227 17.72 15.19 -14.82
C ARG A 227 17.48 16.67 -14.51
N THR A 228 16.39 16.92 -13.81
CA THR A 228 16.00 18.24 -13.29
C THR A 228 15.56 18.09 -11.84
N VAL A 229 15.67 19.15 -11.04
CA VAL A 229 15.15 19.11 -9.67
C VAL A 229 13.64 19.27 -9.71
N GLY A 230 12.93 18.30 -9.16
CA GLY A 230 11.49 18.30 -9.06
C GLY A 230 10.95 19.29 -8.03
N PRO A 231 9.64 19.61 -8.11
CA PRO A 231 8.96 20.41 -7.09
C PRO A 231 8.99 19.80 -5.67
N ASP A 232 9.36 18.52 -5.55
CA ASP A 232 9.54 17.81 -4.27
C ASP A 232 10.99 17.76 -3.80
N GLY A 233 11.94 18.29 -4.58
CA GLY A 233 13.38 18.22 -4.31
C GLY A 233 14.06 16.97 -4.89
N ASP A 234 13.29 15.97 -5.35
CA ASP A 234 13.81 14.75 -5.98
C ASP A 234 14.27 14.98 -7.43
N ASP A 235 15.17 14.12 -7.91
CA ASP A 235 15.55 14.07 -9.33
C ASP A 235 14.35 13.68 -10.21
N ARG A 236 14.08 14.49 -11.23
CA ARG A 236 12.98 14.32 -12.18
C ARG A 236 13.51 14.22 -13.58
N ILE A 237 12.90 13.31 -14.32
CA ILE A 237 13.24 13.03 -15.70
C ILE A 237 12.00 13.33 -16.54
N ALA A 238 12.10 14.30 -17.44
CA ALA A 238 10.98 14.66 -18.29
C ALA A 238 10.57 13.50 -19.21
N VAL A 239 11.55 12.78 -19.77
CA VAL A 239 11.31 11.63 -20.65
C VAL A 239 12.28 10.49 -20.32
N GLY A 240 11.71 9.33 -19.98
CA GLY A 240 12.41 8.05 -19.93
C GLY A 240 12.20 7.27 -21.22
N PHE A 241 13.18 6.44 -21.57
CA PHE A 241 13.18 5.64 -22.79
C PHE A 241 13.22 4.16 -22.44
N VAL A 242 12.47 3.35 -23.19
CA VAL A 242 12.46 1.90 -23.00
C VAL A 242 13.57 1.26 -23.83
N GLY A 243 14.33 0.35 -23.21
CA GLY A 243 15.32 -0.44 -23.91
C GLY A 243 15.65 -1.73 -23.16
N THR A 244 16.32 -2.65 -23.84
CA THR A 244 16.89 -3.85 -23.21
C THR A 244 18.30 -3.55 -22.72
N LEU A 245 18.55 -3.76 -21.44
CA LEU A 245 19.88 -3.60 -20.84
C LEU A 245 20.78 -4.74 -21.33
N ILE A 246 21.86 -4.43 -22.04
CA ILE A 246 22.75 -5.46 -22.60
C ILE A 246 24.12 -5.52 -21.93
N ASP A 247 24.55 -4.43 -21.27
CA ASP A 247 25.83 -4.39 -20.58
C ASP A 247 25.89 -3.23 -19.58
N HIS A 248 26.92 -3.23 -18.75
CA HIS A 248 27.37 -2.05 -18.00
C HIS A 248 28.81 -1.72 -18.38
N TRP A 249 29.05 -0.48 -18.76
CA TRP A 249 30.38 0.00 -19.15
C TRP A 249 30.79 1.18 -18.28
N ASN A 250 31.89 1.02 -17.53
CA ASN A 250 32.37 2.01 -16.55
C ASN A 250 31.30 2.49 -15.55
N GLY A 251 30.34 1.63 -15.20
CA GLY A 251 29.24 1.95 -14.29
C GLY A 251 28.00 2.51 -14.99
N TRP A 252 28.06 2.82 -16.28
CA TRP A 252 26.92 3.28 -17.07
C TRP A 252 26.19 2.14 -17.76
N ALA A 253 24.88 2.28 -17.93
CA ALA A 253 24.06 1.27 -18.54
C ALA A 253 24.14 1.33 -20.08
N VAL A 254 24.19 0.17 -20.73
CA VAL A 254 24.19 0.06 -22.19
C VAL A 254 22.89 -0.59 -22.65
N PHE A 255 22.12 0.09 -23.50
CA PHE A 255 20.80 -0.38 -23.94
C PHE A 255 20.77 -0.66 -25.45
N SER A 256 20.21 -1.81 -25.87
CA SER A 256 20.33 -2.35 -27.25
C SER A 256 19.02 -2.53 -28.02
N SER A 257 17.90 -2.03 -27.53
CA SER A 257 16.60 -2.27 -28.19
C SER A 257 15.78 -1.00 -28.34
N CYS A 258 16.44 0.11 -28.63
CA CYS A 258 15.74 1.35 -28.94
C CYS A 258 15.15 1.21 -30.35
N THR A 259 13.84 1.07 -30.46
CA THR A 259 13.17 1.12 -31.76
C THR A 259 13.36 2.50 -32.39
N ARG A 260 13.15 2.64 -33.70
CA ARG A 260 13.22 3.95 -34.38
C ARG A 260 12.39 5.05 -33.66
N PRO A 261 11.15 4.80 -33.22
CA PRO A 261 10.41 5.79 -32.43
C PRO A 261 11.08 6.21 -31.12
N VAL A 262 11.75 5.28 -30.42
CA VAL A 262 12.52 5.60 -29.20
C VAL A 262 13.74 6.45 -29.55
N ALA A 263 14.48 6.09 -30.60
CA ALA A 263 15.61 6.87 -31.10
C ALA A 263 15.20 8.30 -31.52
N GLU A 264 14.07 8.45 -32.21
CA GLU A 264 13.51 9.75 -32.57
C GLU A 264 13.12 10.58 -31.34
N ALA A 265 12.55 9.94 -30.32
CA ALA A 265 12.23 10.60 -29.07
C ALA A 265 13.48 11.04 -28.30
N ILE A 266 14.56 10.27 -28.32
CA ILE A 266 15.86 10.67 -27.75
C ILE A 266 16.38 11.94 -28.42
N VAL A 267 16.42 11.96 -29.75
CA VAL A 267 16.89 13.13 -30.51
C VAL A 267 16.00 14.35 -30.27
N ALA A 268 14.68 14.16 -30.21
CA ALA A 268 13.73 15.23 -29.93
C ALA A 268 13.87 15.78 -28.49
N ASP A 269 14.07 14.91 -27.51
CA ASP A 269 14.29 15.28 -26.11
C ASP A 269 15.57 16.12 -25.96
N GLN A 270 16.65 15.67 -26.59
CA GLN A 270 17.94 16.35 -26.54
C GLN A 270 17.88 17.75 -27.18
N ARG A 271 17.18 17.89 -28.31
CA ARG A 271 16.90 19.20 -28.93
C ARG A 271 16.10 20.11 -28.01
N ARG A 272 15.08 19.58 -27.33
CA ARG A 272 14.31 20.36 -26.35
C ARG A 272 15.19 20.87 -25.21
N HIS A 273 16.12 20.06 -24.70
CA HIS A 273 17.08 20.49 -23.68
C HIS A 273 18.03 21.58 -24.20
N ARG A 274 18.52 21.47 -25.44
CA ARG A 274 19.33 22.53 -26.09
C ARG A 274 18.54 23.83 -26.23
N ASP A 275 17.28 23.77 -26.62
CA ASP A 275 16.40 24.95 -26.73
C ASP A 275 16.12 25.61 -25.37
N GLN A 276 15.87 24.82 -24.33
CA GLN A 276 15.69 25.30 -22.96
C GLN A 276 16.97 25.95 -22.43
N HIS A 277 18.13 25.33 -22.66
CA HIS A 277 19.42 25.90 -22.26
C HIS A 277 19.70 27.21 -22.99
N ARG A 278 19.42 27.27 -24.30
CA ARG A 278 19.50 28.52 -25.08
C ARG A 278 18.63 29.62 -24.49
N HIS A 279 17.40 29.29 -24.11
CA HIS A 279 16.49 30.26 -23.49
C HIS A 279 17.05 30.77 -22.16
N SER A 280 17.54 29.89 -21.30
CA SER A 280 18.16 30.27 -20.01
C SER A 280 19.40 31.16 -20.20
N LEU A 281 20.27 30.85 -21.17
CA LEU A 281 21.45 31.68 -21.47
C LEU A 281 21.05 33.08 -21.96
N ARG A 282 19.97 33.20 -22.75
CA ARG A 282 19.42 34.50 -23.16
C ARG A 282 18.91 35.31 -21.97
N GLU A 283 18.19 34.67 -21.04
CA GLU A 283 17.71 35.33 -19.81
C GLU A 283 18.87 35.79 -18.92
N GLN A 284 19.98 35.07 -18.93
CA GLN A 284 21.22 35.44 -18.25
C GLN A 284 22.02 36.54 -18.98
N GLY A 285 21.56 37.02 -20.14
CA GLY A 285 22.19 38.10 -20.90
C GLY A 285 23.40 37.67 -21.72
N VAL A 286 23.55 36.38 -22.03
CA VAL A 286 24.62 35.90 -22.91
C VAL A 286 24.42 36.46 -24.33
N PRO A 287 25.46 37.04 -24.96
CA PRO A 287 25.38 37.55 -26.33
C PRO A 287 24.98 36.48 -27.36
N GLU A 288 24.16 36.83 -28.36
CA GLU A 288 23.69 35.88 -29.39
C GLU A 288 24.83 35.17 -30.13
N ASN A 289 25.97 35.84 -30.34
CA ASN A 289 27.15 35.27 -30.98
C ASN A 289 27.90 34.24 -30.11
N ASP A 290 27.61 34.18 -28.80
CA ASP A 290 28.19 33.21 -27.87
C ASP A 290 27.23 32.06 -27.52
N LEU A 291 25.95 32.16 -27.87
CA LEU A 291 24.94 31.17 -27.48
C LEU A 291 25.25 29.78 -28.02
N ASP A 292 25.48 29.66 -29.34
CA ASP A 292 25.69 28.37 -29.99
C ASP A 292 26.90 27.64 -29.39
N ARG A 293 28.02 28.36 -29.23
CA ARG A 293 29.22 27.84 -28.59
C ARG A 293 28.95 27.34 -27.18
N ARG A 294 28.26 28.12 -26.34
CA ARG A 294 27.97 27.72 -24.95
C ARG A 294 27.01 26.53 -24.86
N ILE A 295 26.08 26.41 -25.80
CA ILE A 295 25.17 25.26 -25.87
C ILE A 295 25.98 24.01 -26.25
N ASP A 296 26.84 24.11 -27.25
CA ASP A 296 27.67 22.98 -27.71
C ASP A 296 28.75 22.57 -26.70
N GLU A 297 29.20 23.51 -25.84
CA GLU A 297 30.07 23.23 -24.69
C GLU A 297 29.35 22.49 -23.56
N ALA A 298 28.01 22.57 -23.48
CA ALA A 298 27.22 21.98 -22.40
C ALA A 298 26.49 20.71 -22.82
N LEU A 299 26.08 20.61 -24.09
CA LEU A 299 25.26 19.55 -24.65
C LEU A 299 25.76 19.23 -26.06
N ALA A 300 25.91 17.94 -26.39
CA ALA A 300 26.17 17.50 -27.77
C ALA A 300 25.08 18.00 -28.74
N ASP A 301 25.24 17.85 -30.05
CA ASP A 301 24.15 18.03 -31.02
C ASP A 301 23.70 16.69 -31.60
N LEU A 302 22.45 16.31 -31.39
CA LEU A 302 21.87 15.07 -31.89
C LEU A 302 20.99 15.33 -33.12
N SER A 303 21.25 14.58 -34.18
CA SER A 303 20.49 14.64 -35.42
C SER A 303 20.42 13.28 -36.11
N PHE A 304 19.53 13.17 -37.10
CA PHE A 304 19.50 12.03 -38.02
C PHE A 304 20.13 12.42 -39.36
N ASP A 305 21.01 11.54 -39.85
CA ASP A 305 21.49 11.49 -41.22
C ASP A 305 20.94 10.21 -41.87
N GLY A 306 19.76 10.33 -42.48
CA GLY A 306 18.96 9.18 -42.90
C GLY A 306 18.52 8.33 -41.70
N ASP A 307 19.09 7.13 -41.61
CA ASP A 307 18.84 6.20 -40.49
C ASP A 307 19.91 6.23 -39.41
N VAL A 308 20.97 7.01 -39.58
CA VAL A 308 22.08 7.09 -38.65
C VAL A 308 21.83 8.22 -37.66
N ILE A 309 21.93 7.94 -36.36
CA ILE A 309 21.99 8.99 -35.35
C ILE A 309 23.41 9.55 -35.37
N VAL A 310 23.53 10.86 -35.56
CA VAL A 310 24.79 11.60 -35.53
C VAL A 310 24.86 12.36 -34.21
N ALA A 311 25.88 12.07 -33.42
CA ALA A 311 26.24 12.76 -32.20
C ALA A 311 27.43 13.67 -32.48
N ASP A 312 27.21 14.98 -32.63
CA ASP A 312 28.33 15.92 -32.74
C ASP A 312 28.74 16.38 -31.34
N GLN A 313 29.94 15.97 -30.90
CA GLN A 313 30.47 16.27 -29.57
C GLN A 313 31.78 17.05 -29.63
N ARG A 314 32.16 17.55 -30.82
CA ARG A 314 33.49 18.13 -31.03
C ARG A 314 33.80 19.28 -30.07
N VAL A 315 32.78 20.06 -29.75
CA VAL A 315 32.87 21.18 -28.80
C VAL A 315 32.84 20.67 -27.35
N LEU A 316 31.87 19.81 -27.01
CA LEU A 316 31.71 19.23 -25.67
C LEU A 316 32.98 18.50 -25.18
N SER A 317 33.58 17.69 -26.05
CA SER A 317 34.76 16.88 -25.76
C SER A 317 36.08 17.62 -26.04
N ASN A 318 36.01 18.81 -26.64
CA ASN A 318 37.17 19.57 -27.14
C ASN A 318 38.12 18.70 -28.01
N ASP A 319 37.53 17.84 -28.85
CA ASP A 319 38.23 16.95 -29.76
C ASP A 319 37.52 16.98 -31.14
N PRO A 320 38.20 17.46 -32.20
CA PRO A 320 37.58 17.65 -33.51
C PRO A 320 37.14 16.34 -34.20
N GLU A 321 37.59 15.18 -33.72
CA GLU A 321 37.25 13.87 -34.28
C GLU A 321 36.08 13.19 -33.53
N THR A 322 35.56 13.78 -32.44
CA THR A 322 34.48 13.19 -31.65
C THR A 322 33.10 13.40 -32.30
N ILE A 323 32.86 12.69 -33.39
CA ILE A 323 31.53 12.52 -33.99
C ILE A 323 31.18 11.04 -33.96
N ASP A 324 30.17 10.68 -33.17
CA ASP A 324 29.67 9.31 -33.14
C ASP A 324 28.52 9.12 -34.13
N ARG A 325 28.54 7.97 -34.79
CA ARG A 325 27.52 7.57 -35.76
C ARG A 325 26.93 6.23 -35.34
N ILE A 326 25.67 6.24 -34.95
CA ILE A 326 24.96 5.05 -34.50
C ILE A 326 24.03 4.60 -35.62
N THR A 327 24.44 3.52 -36.28
CA THR A 327 23.62 2.82 -37.26
C THR A 327 22.67 1.87 -36.54
N PRO A 328 21.43 1.68 -37.04
CA PRO A 328 20.59 0.61 -36.56
C PRO A 328 21.20 -0.75 -36.93
N ASP A 329 20.87 -1.78 -36.16
CA ASP A 329 21.16 -3.17 -36.48
C ASP A 329 20.24 -3.72 -37.60
N ASP A 330 20.40 -5.00 -37.93
CA ASP A 330 19.61 -5.68 -38.96
C ASP A 330 18.09 -5.69 -38.67
N ASP A 331 17.70 -5.52 -37.40
CA ASP A 331 16.31 -5.44 -36.95
C ASP A 331 15.81 -3.98 -36.85
N GLY A 332 16.61 -3.00 -37.28
CA GLY A 332 16.26 -1.58 -37.23
C GLY A 332 16.37 -0.95 -35.83
N ARG A 333 17.07 -1.61 -34.90
CA ARG A 333 17.21 -1.17 -33.50
C ARG A 333 18.53 -0.47 -33.28
N TYR A 334 18.52 0.51 -32.37
CA TYR A 334 19.70 1.31 -32.04
C TYR A 334 20.30 0.85 -30.71
N VAL A 335 21.62 0.72 -30.69
CA VAL A 335 22.41 0.51 -29.48
C VAL A 335 22.96 1.85 -29.00
N VAL A 336 22.58 2.25 -27.80
CA VAL A 336 23.07 3.46 -27.15
C VAL A 336 24.07 3.09 -26.05
N MET A 337 25.29 3.61 -26.14
CA MET A 337 26.43 3.20 -25.29
C MET A 337 27.01 4.36 -24.46
N GLY A 338 27.63 3.98 -23.33
CA GLY A 338 28.09 4.87 -22.25
C GLY A 338 29.46 5.56 -22.40
N TYR A 339 29.96 5.83 -23.61
CA TYR A 339 31.20 6.64 -23.79
C TYR A 339 30.89 8.06 -24.27
N SER A 340 29.97 8.15 -25.21
CA SER A 340 29.57 9.39 -25.86
C SER A 340 28.44 10.07 -25.10
N TRP A 341 27.61 9.28 -24.41
CA TRP A 341 26.43 9.72 -23.68
C TRP A 341 26.28 8.87 -22.44
N CYS A 342 26.35 9.48 -21.25
CA CYS A 342 26.14 8.78 -20.00
C CYS A 342 24.65 8.44 -19.87
N TRP A 343 24.33 7.15 -20.04
CA TRP A 343 22.99 6.62 -19.86
C TRP A 343 22.89 5.89 -18.53
N GLU A 344 21.77 6.11 -17.85
CA GLU A 344 21.48 5.49 -16.57
C GLU A 344 20.17 4.73 -16.66
N ALA A 345 20.11 3.58 -16.01
CA ALA A 345 18.82 2.99 -15.67
C ALA A 345 18.16 3.87 -14.60
N VAL A 346 16.90 4.24 -14.82
CA VAL A 346 16.19 5.19 -13.97
C VAL A 346 14.90 4.59 -13.46
N ASP A 347 14.45 5.02 -12.28
CA ASP A 347 13.15 4.63 -11.77
C ASP A 347 12.06 5.17 -12.70
N PRO A 348 11.21 4.30 -13.31
CA PRO A 348 10.09 4.74 -14.13
C PRO A 348 9.16 5.74 -13.41
N TYR A 349 9.08 5.69 -12.08
CA TYR A 349 8.29 6.63 -11.29
C TYR A 349 8.91 8.03 -11.20
N ALA A 350 10.21 8.18 -11.47
CA ALA A 350 10.88 9.49 -11.60
C ALA A 350 10.60 10.17 -12.94
N CYS A 351 10.09 9.41 -13.93
CA CYS A 351 9.77 9.92 -15.27
C CYS A 351 8.39 10.61 -15.32
N ASP A 352 8.28 11.68 -16.11
CA ASP A 352 6.98 12.28 -16.48
C ASP A 352 6.28 11.56 -17.61
N GLN A 353 7.09 11.11 -18.57
CA GLN A 353 6.68 10.33 -19.72
C GLN A 353 7.68 9.20 -19.94
N ILE A 354 7.18 8.08 -20.45
CA ILE A 354 8.02 6.98 -20.93
C ILE A 354 7.71 6.76 -22.41
N VAL A 355 8.74 6.66 -23.23
CA VAL A 355 8.63 6.38 -24.67
C VAL A 355 9.20 5.00 -24.98
N GLY A 356 8.38 4.17 -25.65
CA GLY A 356 8.70 2.81 -26.05
C GLY A 356 7.73 1.80 -25.43
N ASP A 357 7.84 0.55 -25.89
CA ASP A 357 6.92 -0.52 -25.49
C ASP A 357 7.42 -1.21 -24.22
N LEU A 358 6.70 -0.97 -23.11
CA LEU A 358 6.95 -1.67 -21.86
C LEU A 358 6.38 -3.09 -21.91
N PRO A 359 7.09 -4.09 -21.36
CA PRO A 359 6.55 -5.44 -21.23
C PRO A 359 5.31 -5.40 -20.35
N ASP A 360 4.33 -6.26 -20.66
CA ASP A 360 3.23 -6.48 -19.71
C ASP A 360 3.79 -7.13 -18.44
N PRO A 361 3.26 -6.79 -17.25
CA PRO A 361 3.77 -7.30 -15.98
C PRO A 361 3.71 -8.83 -15.84
N ASP A 362 2.92 -9.51 -16.68
CA ASP A 362 2.80 -10.97 -16.73
C ASP A 362 3.82 -11.63 -17.70
N GLN A 363 4.66 -10.84 -18.38
CA GLN A 363 5.68 -11.30 -19.34
C GLN A 363 7.12 -11.08 -18.85
N ALA A 364 7.30 -10.52 -17.64
CA ALA A 364 8.60 -10.27 -17.02
C ALA A 364 9.03 -11.38 -16.06
#